data_AF-N1PVW7-F1
#
_entry.id   AF-N1PVW7-F1
#
_cell.length_a   1.000
_cell.length_b   1.000
_cell.length_c   1.000
_cell.angle_alpha   90.00
_cell.angle_beta   90.00
_cell.angle_gamma   90.00
#
_symmetry.space_group_name_H-M   'P 1'
#
loop_
_entity.id
_entity.type
_entity.pdbx_description
1 polymer ?
#
loop_
_entity_poly.entity_id
_entity_poly.type
_entity_poly.pdbx_seq_one_letter_code
_entity_poly.pdbx_strand_id
1 'polypeptide(L)'
;MRPVVAVLYMATQTYYASRLMAVALRCIFGHNWTDIRTSLPASAGITTLQMVAFLLTWLLQLPFAFLHPSKAGPLFVVKSVPWPIAYIATMIWALVKFGGMELSLGSEGVTDSALGWSFMKAINTVVSGVVPPMVNIADLAKHGNRPVLDIVPLTVGLFVSKPAVITLGLLTTAAGAKHFGAANWNLWDFYGLVLDGF
;
A
#
# COMPACT_ATOMS: atom_id res chain seq x y z
N MET A 1 16.60 18.02 8.47
CA MET A 1 16.31 16.56 8.52
C MET A 1 14.83 16.23 8.26
N ARG A 2 13.86 16.80 9.02
CA ARG A 2 12.41 16.52 8.86
C ARG A 2 11.83 16.65 7.43
N PRO A 3 12.13 17.71 6.63
CA PRO A 3 11.57 17.83 5.28
C PRO A 3 12.09 16.76 4.32
N VAL A 4 13.34 16.29 4.49
CA VAL A 4 13.91 15.22 3.66
C VAL A 4 13.14 13.92 3.84
N VAL A 5 12.80 13.56 5.09
CA VAL A 5 12.00 12.37 5.40
C VAL A 5 10.59 12.48 4.80
N ALA A 6 9.98 13.67 4.86
CA ALA A 6 8.67 13.91 4.27
C ALA A 6 8.68 13.76 2.73
N VAL A 7 9.71 14.27 2.06
CA VAL A 7 9.89 14.11 0.60
C VAL A 7 10.08 12.65 0.22
N LEU A 8 10.94 11.92 0.93
CA LEU A 8 11.16 10.49 0.69
C LEU A 8 9.88 9.68 0.91
N TYR A 9 9.14 9.97 1.97
CA TYR A 9 7.87 9.32 2.24
C TYR A 9 6.85 9.60 1.14
N MET A 10 6.73 10.85 0.70
CA MET A 10 5.86 11.24 -0.40
C MET A 10 6.25 10.52 -1.69
N ALA A 11 7.55 10.45 -2.02
CA ALA A 11 8.04 9.73 -3.18
C ALA A 11 7.66 8.24 -3.16
N THR A 12 7.82 7.57 -2.01
CA THR A 12 7.41 6.17 -1.82
C THR A 12 5.91 5.98 -2.01
N GLN A 13 5.08 6.89 -1.48
CA GLN A 13 3.63 6.82 -1.66
C GLN A 13 3.21 7.06 -3.12
N THR A 14 3.84 8.01 -3.82
CA THR A 14 3.62 8.23 -5.25
C THR A 14 4.03 7.00 -6.07
N TYR A 15 5.12 6.32 -5.69
CA TYR A 15 5.55 5.07 -6.33
C TYR A 15 4.53 3.94 -6.16
N TYR A 16 4.00 3.72 -4.95
CA TYR A 16 2.95 2.71 -4.74
C TYR A 16 1.68 3.05 -5.51
N ALA A 17 1.29 4.32 -5.53
CA ALA A 17 0.14 4.79 -6.29
C ALA A 17 0.36 4.64 -7.80
N SER A 18 1.57 4.86 -8.33
CA SER A 18 1.87 4.66 -9.75
C SER A 18 1.83 3.19 -10.17
N ARG A 19 2.26 2.27 -9.29
CA ARG A 19 2.13 0.82 -9.56
C ARG A 19 0.68 0.40 -9.67
N LEU A 20 -0.19 0.89 -8.77
CA LEU A 20 -1.64 0.64 -8.85
C LEU A 20 -2.29 1.35 -10.05
N MET A 21 -1.83 2.55 -10.40
CA MET A 21 -2.27 3.26 -11.60
C MET A 21 -1.93 2.47 -12.86
N ALA A 22 -0.75 1.87 -12.95
CA ALA A 22 -0.36 1.03 -14.08
C ALA A 22 -1.29 -0.20 -14.23
N VAL A 23 -1.71 -0.81 -13.11
CA VAL A 23 -2.71 -1.90 -13.12
C VAL A 23 -4.07 -1.38 -13.58
N ALA A 24 -4.53 -0.23 -13.06
CA ALA A 24 -5.80 0.36 -13.47
C ALA A 24 -5.83 0.72 -14.97
N LEU A 25 -4.74 1.29 -15.49
CA LEU A 25 -4.58 1.59 -16.91
C LEU A 25 -4.55 0.31 -17.76
N ARG A 26 -3.95 -0.78 -17.26
CA ARG A 26 -4.03 -2.09 -17.88
C ARG A 26 -5.48 -2.60 -17.95
N CYS A 27 -6.28 -2.41 -16.91
CA CYS A 27 -7.70 -2.79 -16.92
C CYS A 27 -8.55 -1.95 -17.90
N ILE A 28 -8.24 -0.66 -18.08
CA ILE A 28 -9.01 0.25 -18.94
C ILE A 28 -8.62 0.09 -20.42
N PHE A 29 -7.32 0.07 -20.71
CA PHE A 29 -6.79 0.10 -22.08
C PHE A 29 -6.37 -1.28 -22.61
N GLY A 30 -6.35 -2.31 -21.75
CA GLY A 30 -6.06 -3.69 -22.14
C GLY A 30 -4.73 -3.82 -22.89
N HIS A 31 -4.78 -4.48 -24.05
CA HIS A 31 -3.61 -4.75 -24.89
C HIS A 31 -2.87 -3.49 -25.36
N ASN A 32 -3.59 -2.37 -25.53
CA ASN A 32 -2.98 -1.08 -25.92
C ASN A 32 -2.03 -0.53 -24.86
N TRP A 33 -2.17 -0.97 -23.60
CA TRP A 33 -1.28 -0.59 -22.50
C TRP A 33 -0.16 -1.61 -22.27
N THR A 34 -0.34 -2.89 -22.58
CA THR A 34 0.73 -3.89 -22.44
C THR A 34 1.72 -3.85 -23.60
N ASP A 35 1.27 -3.42 -24.79
CA ASP A 35 2.08 -3.45 -26.02
C ASP A 35 2.94 -2.20 -26.25
N ILE A 36 2.89 -1.22 -25.34
CA ILE A 36 3.71 -0.02 -25.48
C ILE A 36 5.18 -0.43 -25.39
N ARG A 37 5.89 -0.31 -26.52
CA ARG A 37 7.27 -0.74 -26.66
C ARG A 37 8.15 -0.05 -25.62
N THR A 38 8.69 -0.84 -24.70
CA THR A 38 9.66 -0.33 -23.72
C THR A 38 10.93 0.03 -24.47
N SER A 39 11.25 1.33 -24.48
CA SER A 39 12.46 1.85 -25.16
C SER A 39 13.65 1.95 -24.20
N LEU A 40 13.47 1.57 -22.92
CA LEU A 40 14.53 1.60 -21.92
C LEU A 40 15.33 0.29 -21.89
N PRO A 41 16.65 0.35 -21.58
CA PRO A 41 17.46 -0.84 -21.38
C PRO A 41 16.93 -1.70 -20.23
N ALA A 42 17.00 -3.02 -20.34
CA ALA A 42 16.59 -3.95 -19.29
C ALA A 42 17.36 -3.75 -17.96
N SER A 43 18.54 -3.13 -18.00
CA SER A 43 19.34 -2.77 -16.81
C SER A 43 18.73 -1.66 -15.95
N ALA A 44 17.76 -0.91 -16.47
CA ALA A 44 17.13 0.19 -15.73
C ALA A 44 16.11 -0.29 -14.67
N GLY A 45 15.69 -1.56 -14.71
CA GLY A 45 14.71 -2.13 -13.77
C GLY A 45 13.32 -1.48 -13.81
N ILE A 46 13.07 -0.57 -14.77
CA ILE A 46 11.82 0.16 -14.95
C ILE A 46 11.40 0.14 -16.42
N THR A 47 10.11 -0.07 -16.67
CA THR A 47 9.54 -0.04 -18.03
C THR A 47 9.01 1.35 -18.35
N THR A 48 8.91 1.68 -19.64
CA THR A 48 8.35 2.97 -20.10
C THR A 48 6.93 3.17 -19.56
N LEU A 49 6.15 2.09 -19.48
CA LEU A 49 4.81 2.05 -18.89
C LEU A 49 4.77 2.52 -17.43
N GLN A 50 5.72 2.04 -16.64
CA GLN A 50 5.84 2.41 -15.23
C GLN A 50 6.17 3.90 -15.08
N MET A 51 7.03 4.43 -15.94
CA MET A 51 7.37 5.85 -15.95
C MET A 51 6.17 6.73 -16.33
N VAL A 52 5.40 6.33 -17.35
CA VAL A 52 4.19 7.07 -17.75
C VAL A 52 3.14 7.01 -16.64
N ALA A 53 2.89 5.85 -16.04
CA ALA A 53 1.99 5.74 -14.88
C ALA A 53 2.45 6.60 -13.70
N PHE A 54 3.76 6.69 -13.46
CA PHE A 54 4.32 7.56 -12.43
C PHE A 54 4.08 9.04 -12.74
N LEU A 55 4.32 9.46 -13.99
CA LEU A 55 4.07 10.83 -14.42
C LEU A 55 2.59 11.20 -14.30
N LEU A 56 1.68 10.31 -14.71
CA LEU A 56 0.23 10.53 -14.60
C LEU A 56 -0.22 10.64 -13.15
N THR A 57 0.24 9.74 -12.27
CA THR A 57 -0.04 9.83 -10.83
C THR A 57 0.52 11.12 -10.23
N TRP A 58 1.71 11.53 -10.65
CA TRP A 58 2.32 12.77 -10.20
C TRP A 58 1.53 14.01 -10.65
N LEU A 59 1.06 14.05 -11.90
CA LEU A 59 0.19 15.12 -12.40
C LEU A 59 -1.17 15.14 -11.70
N LEU A 60 -1.72 13.97 -11.39
CA LEU A 60 -3.01 13.86 -10.69
C LEU A 60 -2.94 14.37 -9.25
N GLN A 61 -1.83 14.14 -8.54
CA GLN A 61 -1.67 14.61 -7.15
C GLN A 61 -1.33 16.11 -7.04
N LEU A 62 -0.73 16.71 -8.08
CA LEU A 62 -0.37 18.15 -8.10
C LEU A 62 -1.52 19.11 -7.75
N PRO A 63 -2.73 19.03 -8.33
CA PRO A 63 -3.82 19.93 -7.97
C PRO A 63 -4.20 19.80 -6.49
N PHE A 64 -4.08 18.61 -5.91
CA PHE A 64 -4.35 18.39 -4.49
C PHE A 64 -3.26 18.97 -3.59
N ALA A 65 -2.04 19.17 -4.08
CA ALA A 65 -0.97 19.81 -3.31
C ALA A 65 -1.23 21.30 -3.06
N PHE A 66 -2.04 21.97 -3.91
CA PHE A 66 -2.43 23.37 -3.73
C PHE A 66 -3.63 23.55 -2.79
N LEU A 67 -4.27 22.46 -2.33
CA LEU A 67 -5.36 22.55 -1.37
C LEU A 67 -4.82 22.92 0.02
N HIS A 68 -5.36 24.00 0.57
CA HIS A 68 -5.00 24.43 1.91
C HIS A 68 -5.39 23.35 2.94
N PRO A 69 -4.50 23.00 3.90
CA PRO A 69 -4.72 21.91 4.87
C PRO A 69 -6.04 22.02 5.66
N SER A 70 -6.50 23.25 5.93
CA SER A 70 -7.78 23.52 6.62
C SER A 70 -9.02 23.02 5.85
N LYS A 71 -8.94 22.89 4.52
CA LYS A 71 -10.03 22.39 3.66
C LYS A 71 -9.85 20.93 3.25
N ALA A 72 -8.76 20.28 3.66
CA ALA A 72 -8.45 18.92 3.24
C ALA A 72 -9.26 17.85 4.01
N GLY A 73 -9.88 18.20 5.14
CA GLY A 73 -10.64 17.28 6.00
C GLY A 73 -11.67 16.40 5.28
N PRO A 74 -12.59 16.96 4.46
CA PRO A 74 -13.58 16.18 3.73
C PRO A 74 -12.98 15.13 2.79
N LEU A 75 -11.84 15.41 2.16
CA LEU A 75 -11.15 14.43 1.30
C LEU A 75 -10.69 13.20 2.09
N PHE A 76 -10.26 13.39 3.34
CA PHE A 76 -9.86 12.29 4.21
C PHE A 76 -11.04 11.40 4.63
N VAL A 77 -12.22 11.98 4.83
CA VAL A 77 -13.44 11.25 5.18
C VAL A 77 -13.99 10.48 3.97
N VAL A 78 -14.06 11.13 2.81
CA VAL A 78 -14.55 10.49 1.58
C VAL A 78 -13.67 9.31 1.22
N LYS A 79 -12.35 9.42 1.35
CA LYS A 79 -11.45 8.30 1.03
C LYS A 79 -11.45 7.19 2.09
N SER A 80 -11.76 7.46 3.35
CA SER A 80 -11.65 6.45 4.42
C SER A 80 -12.67 5.32 4.32
N VAL A 81 -13.75 5.50 3.56
CA VAL A 81 -14.82 4.51 3.35
C VAL A 81 -14.54 3.54 2.18
N PRO A 82 -14.20 4.01 0.96
CA PRO A 82 -14.02 3.12 -0.19
C PRO A 82 -12.80 2.21 -0.05
N TRP A 83 -11.71 2.66 0.59
CA TRP A 83 -10.49 1.85 0.70
C TRP A 83 -10.71 0.55 1.50
N PRO A 84 -11.25 0.56 2.74
CA PRO A 84 -11.54 -0.67 3.47
C PRO A 84 -12.48 -1.60 2.73
N ILE A 85 -13.51 -1.06 2.06
CA ILE A 85 -14.47 -1.85 1.30
C ILE A 85 -13.76 -2.56 0.14
N ALA A 86 -12.90 -1.86 -0.60
CA ALA A 86 -12.12 -2.45 -1.67
C ALA A 86 -11.21 -3.58 -1.16
N TYR A 87 -10.52 -3.39 -0.03
CA TYR A 87 -9.66 -4.44 0.55
C TYR A 87 -10.46 -5.68 0.97
N ILE A 88 -11.61 -5.50 1.62
CA ILE A 88 -12.48 -6.60 2.03
C ILE A 88 -13.05 -7.32 0.80
N ALA A 89 -13.47 -6.57 -0.22
CA ALA A 89 -13.99 -7.14 -1.45
C ALA A 89 -12.93 -8.00 -2.17
N THR A 90 -11.71 -7.50 -2.32
CA THR A 90 -10.59 -8.25 -2.92
C THR A 90 -10.26 -9.51 -2.12
N MET A 91 -10.25 -9.43 -0.79
CA MET A 91 -10.01 -10.58 0.07
C MET A 91 -11.09 -11.65 -0.11
N ILE A 92 -12.38 -11.26 -0.02
CA ILE A 92 -13.50 -12.20 -0.18
C ILE A 92 -13.46 -12.84 -1.57
N TRP A 93 -13.21 -12.03 -2.61
CA TRP A 93 -13.09 -12.53 -3.98
C TRP A 93 -11.96 -13.57 -4.12
N ALA A 94 -10.77 -13.29 -3.57
CA ALA A 94 -9.64 -14.20 -3.62
C ALA A 94 -9.93 -15.51 -2.88
N LEU A 95 -10.54 -15.44 -1.69
CA LEU A 95 -10.89 -16.63 -0.90
C LEU A 95 -11.92 -17.51 -1.60
N VAL A 96 -12.95 -16.91 -2.20
CA VAL A 96 -13.98 -17.66 -2.93
C VAL A 96 -13.40 -18.27 -4.20
N LYS A 97 -12.60 -17.52 -4.96
CA LYS A 97 -12.04 -17.98 -6.24
C LYS A 97 -11.01 -19.10 -6.06
N PHE A 98 -10.20 -19.05 -5.02
CA PHE A 98 -9.11 -20.02 -4.77
C PHE A 98 -9.51 -21.15 -3.80
N GLY A 99 -10.79 -21.21 -3.40
CA GLY A 99 -11.30 -22.27 -2.53
C GLY A 99 -10.65 -22.26 -1.14
N GLY A 100 -10.52 -21.08 -0.54
CA GLY A 100 -9.92 -20.87 0.77
C GLY A 100 -8.46 -20.40 0.73
N MET A 101 -7.78 -20.54 1.87
CA MET A 101 -6.42 -20.03 2.08
C MET A 101 -5.55 -21.08 2.77
N GLU A 102 -4.24 -20.96 2.60
CA GLU A 102 -3.26 -21.74 3.33
C GLU A 102 -2.29 -20.79 4.04
N LEU A 103 -2.22 -20.90 5.37
CA LEU A 103 -1.45 -19.97 6.21
C LEU A 103 0.05 -20.33 6.31
N SER A 104 0.55 -21.19 5.42
CA SER A 104 1.95 -21.62 5.38
C SER A 104 2.85 -20.61 4.64
N LEU A 105 2.86 -19.36 5.13
CA LEU A 105 3.69 -18.27 4.57
C LEU A 105 5.04 -18.12 5.28
N GLY A 106 5.26 -18.85 6.38
CA GLY A 106 6.48 -18.81 7.17
C GLY A 106 7.46 -19.93 6.79
N SER A 107 8.76 -19.69 6.98
CA SER A 107 9.77 -20.73 6.92
C SER A 107 9.73 -21.59 8.18
N GLU A 108 9.49 -22.89 8.05
CA GLU A 108 9.62 -23.84 9.15
C GLU A 108 11.10 -23.98 9.57
N GLY A 109 11.39 -24.04 10.88
CA GLY A 109 12.71 -24.45 11.39
C GLY A 109 13.68 -23.35 11.86
N VAL A 110 13.21 -22.13 12.16
CA VAL A 110 14.09 -21.10 12.78
C VAL A 110 14.19 -21.33 14.29
N THR A 111 15.25 -22.00 14.74
CA THR A 111 15.58 -22.22 16.16
C THR A 111 16.64 -21.25 16.69
N ASP A 112 16.62 -21.03 18.01
CA ASP A 112 17.58 -20.23 18.79
C ASP A 112 17.66 -18.73 18.43
N SER A 113 18.87 -18.17 18.38
CA SER A 113 19.12 -16.73 18.23
C SER A 113 18.54 -16.14 16.95
N ALA A 114 18.42 -16.94 15.88
CA ALA A 114 17.82 -16.52 14.62
C ALA A 114 16.33 -16.20 14.77
N LEU A 115 15.61 -16.87 15.67
CA LEU A 115 14.21 -16.57 15.97
C LEU A 115 14.10 -15.21 16.68
N GLY A 116 14.95 -14.96 17.68
CA GLY A 116 15.03 -13.68 18.38
C GLY A 116 15.33 -12.52 17.43
N TRP A 117 16.30 -12.68 16.52
CA TRP A 117 16.60 -11.69 15.49
C TRP A 117 15.45 -11.48 14.50
N SER A 118 14.70 -12.53 14.16
CA SER A 118 13.53 -12.44 13.29
C SER A 118 12.39 -11.67 13.96
N PHE A 119 12.16 -11.89 15.25
CA PHE A 119 11.21 -11.10 16.05
C PHE A 119 11.64 -9.63 16.13
N MET A 120 12.92 -9.34 16.38
CA MET A 120 13.43 -7.96 16.40
C MET A 120 13.28 -7.26 15.05
N LYS A 121 13.53 -7.97 13.94
CA LYS A 121 13.27 -7.47 12.58
C LYS A 121 11.80 -7.17 12.36
N ALA A 122 10.89 -8.04 12.79
CA ALA A 122 9.45 -7.83 12.66
C ALA A 122 9.00 -6.56 13.41
N ILE A 123 9.46 -6.37 14.65
CA ILE A 123 9.20 -5.16 15.44
C ILE A 123 9.76 -3.92 14.73
N ASN A 124 11.01 -3.98 14.24
CA ASN A 124 11.64 -2.87 13.55
C ASN A 124 10.87 -2.46 12.28
N THR A 125 10.36 -3.44 11.51
CA THR A 125 9.53 -3.18 10.32
C THR A 125 8.23 -2.46 10.68
N VAL A 126 7.53 -2.91 11.73
CA VAL A 126 6.28 -2.27 12.17
C VAL A 126 6.54 -0.85 12.65
N VAL A 127 7.57 -0.64 13.49
CA VAL A 127 7.92 0.69 14.01
C VAL A 127 8.32 1.62 12.87
N SER A 128 9.17 1.18 11.95
CA SER A 128 9.61 1.98 10.80
C SER A 128 8.45 2.43 9.91
N GLY A 129 7.40 1.61 9.78
CA GLY A 129 6.17 1.97 9.05
C GLY A 129 5.23 2.93 9.80
N VAL A 130 5.45 3.19 11.09
CA VAL A 130 4.63 4.12 11.92
C VAL A 130 5.33 5.47 12.12
N VAL A 131 6.67 5.51 12.06
CA VAL A 131 7.44 6.75 12.29
C VAL A 131 7.09 7.88 11.31
N PRO A 132 6.98 7.67 9.98
CA PRO A 132 6.66 8.75 9.04
C PRO A 132 5.31 9.45 9.30
N PRO A 133 4.18 8.76 9.55
CA PRO A 133 2.95 9.45 9.93
C PRO A 133 3.08 10.13 11.30
N MET A 134 3.79 9.55 12.27
CA MET A 134 3.97 10.17 13.59
C MET A 134 4.65 11.55 13.53
N VAL A 135 5.66 11.71 12.67
CA VAL A 135 6.31 13.03 12.54
C VAL A 135 5.38 14.07 11.92
N ASN A 136 4.40 13.66 11.11
CA ASN A 136 3.44 14.55 10.47
C ASN A 136 2.23 14.88 11.36
N ILE A 137 1.91 14.05 12.37
CA ILE A 137 0.79 14.29 13.29
C ILE A 137 0.93 15.64 14.02
N ALA A 138 2.15 16.02 14.43
CA ALA A 138 2.39 17.31 15.08
C ALA A 138 2.03 18.52 14.19
N ASP A 139 2.18 18.38 12.87
CA ASP A 139 1.84 19.43 11.90
C ASP A 139 0.33 19.53 11.64
N LEU A 140 -0.39 18.43 11.79
CA LEU A 140 -1.86 18.40 11.74
C LEU A 140 -2.48 18.88 13.05
N ALA A 141 -1.85 18.55 14.19
CA ALA A 141 -2.32 18.91 15.52
C ALA A 141 -2.40 20.43 15.74
N LYS A 142 -1.58 21.23 15.06
CA LYS A 142 -1.64 22.71 15.13
C LYS A 142 -2.95 23.30 14.56
N HIS A 143 -3.66 22.53 13.74
CA HIS A 143 -4.96 22.91 13.17
C HIS A 143 -6.14 22.27 13.93
N GLY A 144 -5.86 21.49 14.98
CA GLY A 144 -6.87 20.85 15.82
C GLY A 144 -7.51 21.86 16.76
N ASN A 145 -8.84 21.87 16.81
CA ASN A 145 -9.59 22.75 17.71
C ASN A 145 -9.65 22.20 19.15
N ARG A 146 -9.38 20.90 19.37
CA ARG A 146 -9.55 20.23 20.67
C ARG A 146 -8.47 19.16 20.94
N PRO A 147 -7.31 19.54 21.49
CA PRO A 147 -6.13 18.67 21.58
C PRO A 147 -6.36 17.34 22.34
N VAL A 148 -7.23 17.31 23.35
CA VAL A 148 -7.48 16.08 24.14
C VAL A 148 -8.46 15.12 23.44
N LEU A 149 -9.46 15.67 22.75
CA LEU A 149 -10.47 14.87 22.05
C LEU A 149 -9.95 14.32 20.72
N ASP A 150 -8.96 14.98 20.12
CA ASP A 150 -8.36 14.56 18.85
C ASP A 150 -7.38 13.37 19.01
N ILE A 151 -6.83 13.15 20.22
CA ILE A 151 -5.86 12.05 20.49
C ILE A 151 -6.54 10.66 20.51
N VAL A 152 -7.76 10.58 21.03
CA VAL A 152 -8.51 9.32 21.17
C VAL A 152 -8.76 8.63 19.81
N PRO A 153 -9.36 9.29 18.80
CA PRO A 153 -9.59 8.67 17.50
C PRO A 153 -8.28 8.35 16.76
N LEU A 154 -7.22 9.12 16.96
CA LEU A 154 -5.90 8.83 16.39
C LEU A 154 -5.30 7.55 16.97
N THR A 155 -5.40 7.37 18.29
CA THR A 155 -4.84 6.21 18.99
C THR A 155 -5.65 4.95 18.66
N VAL A 156 -6.97 5.02 18.80
CA VAL A 156 -7.87 3.90 18.47
C VAL A 156 -7.77 3.54 16.99
N GLY A 157 -7.73 4.55 16.11
CA GLY A 157 -7.55 4.34 14.67
C GLY A 157 -6.26 3.61 14.35
N LEU A 158 -5.13 3.98 14.98
CA LEU A 158 -3.84 3.33 14.74
C LEU A 158 -3.83 1.88 15.24
N PHE A 159 -4.35 1.61 16.44
CA PHE A 159 -4.32 0.28 17.06
C PHE A 159 -5.35 -0.69 16.46
N VAL A 160 -6.47 -0.21 15.94
CA VAL A 160 -7.50 -1.07 15.34
C VAL A 160 -7.29 -1.21 13.83
N SER A 161 -7.08 -0.09 13.13
CA SER A 161 -7.03 -0.10 11.66
C SER A 161 -5.78 -0.77 11.12
N LYS A 162 -4.59 -0.52 11.68
CA LYS A 162 -3.35 -1.12 11.14
C LYS A 162 -3.36 -2.65 11.24
N PRO A 163 -3.62 -3.28 12.42
CA PRO A 163 -3.68 -4.73 12.49
C PRO A 163 -4.77 -5.31 11.60
N ALA A 164 -5.95 -4.67 11.53
CA ALA A 164 -7.02 -5.12 10.65
C ALA A 164 -6.57 -5.16 9.18
N VAL A 165 -5.96 -4.09 8.66
CA VAL A 165 -5.48 -4.03 7.27
C VAL A 165 -4.36 -5.03 7.01
N ILE A 166 -3.43 -5.20 7.96
CA ILE A 166 -2.35 -6.19 7.84
C ILE A 166 -2.93 -7.60 7.78
N THR A 167 -3.90 -7.93 8.62
CA THR A 167 -4.58 -9.23 8.59
C THR A 167 -5.29 -9.44 7.26
N LEU A 168 -6.08 -8.47 6.77
CA LEU A 168 -6.74 -8.58 5.46
C LEU A 168 -5.73 -8.81 4.32
N GLY A 169 -4.60 -8.12 4.34
CA GLY A 169 -3.51 -8.31 3.38
C GLY A 169 -2.87 -9.69 3.47
N LEU A 170 -2.62 -10.18 4.70
CA LEU A 170 -2.08 -11.52 4.95
C LEU A 170 -3.01 -12.60 4.41
N LEU A 171 -4.31 -12.51 4.69
CA LEU A 171 -5.31 -13.48 4.22
C LEU A 171 -5.37 -13.51 2.69
N THR A 172 -5.35 -12.34 2.06
CA THR A 172 -5.34 -12.21 0.58
C THR A 172 -4.06 -12.81 -0.02
N THR A 173 -2.91 -12.53 0.60
CA THR A 173 -1.60 -13.05 0.15
C THR A 173 -1.54 -14.57 0.29
N ALA A 174 -2.04 -15.12 1.40
CA ALA A 174 -2.12 -16.56 1.66
C ALA A 174 -3.02 -17.28 0.64
N ALA A 175 -4.17 -16.69 0.29
CA ALA A 175 -5.05 -17.23 -0.74
C ALA A 175 -4.40 -17.19 -2.13
N GLY A 176 -3.71 -16.09 -2.46
CA GLY A 176 -2.95 -15.96 -3.71
C GLY A 176 -1.78 -16.94 -3.80
N ALA A 177 -1.03 -17.14 -2.70
CA ALA A 177 0.10 -18.06 -2.64
C ALA A 177 -0.33 -19.52 -2.90
N LYS A 178 -1.49 -19.93 -2.40
CA LYS A 178 -2.06 -21.26 -2.66
C LYS A 178 -2.31 -21.50 -4.16
N HIS A 179 -2.76 -20.49 -4.90
CA HIS A 179 -3.09 -20.64 -6.32
C HIS A 179 -1.91 -20.41 -7.26
N PHE A 180 -1.14 -19.34 -7.02
CA PHE A 180 -0.04 -18.93 -7.90
C PHE A 180 1.34 -19.47 -7.47
N GLY A 181 1.43 -20.14 -6.31
CA GLY A 181 2.68 -20.64 -5.75
C GLY A 181 3.65 -19.57 -5.24
N ALA A 182 3.24 -18.29 -5.25
CA ALA A 182 4.06 -17.14 -4.87
C ALA A 182 3.36 -16.23 -3.86
N ALA A 183 4.06 -15.90 -2.77
CA ALA A 183 3.58 -14.98 -1.73
C ALA A 183 3.79 -13.52 -2.16
N ASN A 184 2.80 -12.96 -2.83
CA ASN A 184 2.83 -11.57 -3.30
C ASN A 184 2.33 -10.60 -2.22
N TRP A 185 3.27 -9.98 -1.52
CA TRP A 185 2.97 -8.95 -0.49
C TRP A 185 2.53 -7.61 -1.09
N ASN A 186 2.86 -7.38 -2.36
CA ASN A 186 2.48 -6.19 -3.08
C ASN A 186 1.13 -6.40 -3.78
N LEU A 187 0.19 -5.49 -3.53
CA LEU A 187 -1.16 -5.58 -4.10
C LEU A 187 -1.18 -5.50 -5.64
N TRP A 188 -0.28 -4.70 -6.22
CA TRP A 188 -0.19 -4.57 -7.68
C TRP A 188 0.39 -5.82 -8.35
N ASP A 189 1.28 -6.57 -7.69
CA ASP A 189 1.83 -7.81 -8.23
C ASP A 189 0.77 -8.92 -8.15
N PHE A 190 -0.02 -8.95 -7.06
CA PHE A 190 -1.21 -9.81 -6.96
C PHE A 190 -2.23 -9.53 -8.08
N TYR A 191 -2.59 -8.27 -8.31
CA TYR A 191 -3.51 -7.93 -9.41
C TYR A 191 -2.93 -8.20 -10.79
N GLY A 192 -1.61 -8.02 -10.97
CA GLY A 192 -0.92 -8.40 -12.20
C GLY A 192 -1.11 -9.88 -12.52
N LEU A 193 -0.87 -10.76 -11.55
CA LEU A 193 -1.06 -12.21 -11.72
C LEU A 193 -2.52 -12.59 -11.98
N VAL A 194 -3.46 -11.90 -11.35
CA VAL A 194 -4.90 -12.09 -11.63
C VAL A 194 -5.23 -11.72 -13.08
N LEU A 195 -4.64 -10.63 -13.61
CA LEU A 195 -4.83 -10.20 -14.99
C LEU A 195 -4.04 -11.02 -16.02
N ASP A 196 -3.03 -11.77 -15.59
CA ASP A 196 -2.26 -12.68 -16.46
C ASP A 196 -2.87 -14.09 -16.48
N GLY A 197 -3.55 -14.49 -15.40
CA GLY A 197 -4.12 -15.83 -15.22
C GLY A 197 -5.58 -15.98 -15.67
N PHE A 198 -6.28 -14.88 -15.98
CA PHE A 198 -7.69 -14.85 -16.42
C PHE A 198 -7.86 -13.87 -17.58
#